data_AF-A0A380AHB9-F1
#
_entry.id   AF-A0A380AHB9-F1
#
_cell.length_a   1.000
_cell.length_b   1.000
_cell.length_c   1.000
_cell.angle_alpha   90.00
_cell.angle_beta   90.00
_cell.angle_gamma   90.00
#
_symmetry.space_group_name_H-M   'P 1'
#
loop_
_entity.id
_entity.type
_entity.pdbx_description
1 polymer ?
#
loop_
_entity_poly.entity_id
_entity_poly.type
_entity_poly.pdbx_seq_one_letter_code
_entity_poly.pdbx_strand_id
1 'polypeptide(L)' 'MKTIANSPLPDAVQQPRYDRSTLQSRMVHIGFGAFHRAHQALLTDRVLNRQGGRLGDL' A
#
# COMPACT_ATOMS: atom_id res chain seq x y z
N MET A 1 5.13 -19.94 -17.93
CA MET A 1 3.79 -20.54 -17.73
C MET A 1 2.91 -19.55 -16.98
N LYS A 2 1.70 -19.26 -17.45
CA LYS A 2 0.79 -18.27 -16.82
C LYS A 2 -0.01 -18.94 -15.70
N THR A 3 -0.01 -18.36 -14.50
CA THR A 3 -0.75 -18.85 -13.32
C THR A 3 -1.54 -17.71 -12.69
N ILE A 4 -2.41 -18.00 -11.71
CA ILE A 4 -3.13 -16.97 -10.95
C ILE A 4 -2.21 -15.97 -10.24
N ALA A 5 -0.98 -16.35 -9.89
CA ALA A 5 -0.02 -15.47 -9.23
C ALA A 5 0.64 -14.45 -10.19
N ASN A 6 0.63 -14.73 -11.50
CA ASN A 6 1.33 -13.93 -12.52
C ASN A 6 0.39 -13.47 -13.65
N SER A 7 -0.92 -13.61 -13.45
CA SER A 7 -1.92 -13.09 -14.38
C SER A 7 -2.18 -11.61 -14.07
N PRO A 8 -2.36 -10.75 -15.09
CA PRO A 8 -2.66 -9.35 -14.87
C PRO A 8 -3.96 -9.19 -14.09
N LEU A 9 -4.01 -8.18 -13.23
CA LEU A 9 -5.21 -7.84 -12.46
C LEU A 9 -6.31 -7.31 -13.39
N PRO A 10 -7.59 -7.55 -13.09
CA PRO A 10 -8.69 -6.88 -13.77
C PRO A 10 -8.63 -5.35 -13.61
N ASP A 11 -9.07 -4.61 -14.62
CA ASP A 11 -9.00 -3.14 -14.66
C ASP A 11 -9.73 -2.45 -13.50
N ALA A 12 -10.77 -3.09 -12.94
CA ALA A 12 -11.52 -2.56 -11.81
C ALA A 12 -10.76 -2.62 -10.48
N VAL A 13 -9.66 -3.38 -10.39
CA VAL A 13 -8.88 -3.51 -9.15
C VAL A 13 -8.06 -2.24 -8.95
N GLN A 14 -8.35 -1.51 -7.87
CA GLN A 14 -7.57 -0.34 -7.52
C GLN A 14 -6.15 -0.72 -7.11
N GLN A 15 -5.19 0.00 -7.67
CA GLN A 15 -3.77 -0.17 -7.39
C GLN A 15 -3.19 1.14 -6.85
N PRO A 16 -2.19 1.08 -5.96
CA PRO A 16 -1.45 2.25 -5.52
C PRO A 16 -0.89 3.05 -6.69
N ARG A 17 -1.12 4.35 -6.66
CA ARG A 17 -0.68 5.31 -7.68
C ARG A 17 0.68 5.91 -7.38
N TYR A 18 1.20 5.68 -6.17
CA TYR A 18 2.52 6.13 -5.74
C TYR A 18 3.60 5.10 -6.06
N ASP A 19 4.82 5.56 -6.33
CA ASP A 19 5.96 4.69 -6.57
C ASP A 19 6.45 4.05 -5.27
N ARG A 20 6.16 2.76 -5.09
CA ARG A 20 6.54 1.99 -3.90
C ARG A 20 8.05 1.88 -3.71
N SER A 21 8.86 2.02 -4.76
CA SER A 21 10.32 1.94 -4.68
C SER A 21 10.94 3.15 -3.96
N THR A 22 10.21 4.27 -3.91
CA THR A 22 10.64 5.50 -3.24
C THR A 22 10.27 5.56 -1.75
N LEU A 23 9.46 4.60 -1.28
CA LEU A 23 9.01 4.56 0.10
C LEU A 23 10.12 4.13 1.05
N GLN A 24 10.09 4.70 2.25
CA GLN A 24 10.99 4.33 3.33
C GLN A 24 10.23 3.90 4.58
N SER A 25 10.70 2.85 5.23
CA SER A 25 10.13 2.31 6.46
C SER A 25 10.31 3.32 7.61
N ARG A 26 9.19 3.85 8.11
CA ARG A 26 9.15 4.82 9.23
C ARG A 26 8.16 4.47 10.33
N MET A 27 7.36 3.43 10.12
CA MET A 27 6.44 2.89 11.13
C MET A 27 6.71 1.40 11.28
N VAL A 28 6.79 0.94 12.53
CA VAL A 28 6.84 -0.47 12.87
C VAL A 28 5.51 -0.83 13.49
N HIS A 29 4.83 -1.84 12.94
CA HIS A 29 3.59 -2.36 13.50
C HIS A 29 3.85 -3.71 14.16
N ILE A 30 3.57 -3.81 15.47
CA ILE A 30 3.71 -5.04 16.25
C ILE A 30 2.31 -5.63 16.44
N GLY A 31 2.04 -6.77 15.80
CA GLY A 31 0.73 -7.45 15.80
C GLY A 31 -0.03 -7.34 14.48
N PHE A 32 0.46 -7.99 13.42
CA PHE A 32 -0.10 -7.88 12.07
C PHE A 32 -1.43 -8.66 11.88
N GLY A 33 -2.55 -8.04 12.24
CA GLY A 33 -3.89 -8.60 12.11
C GLY A 33 -4.70 -8.10 10.92
N ALA A 34 -5.88 -8.68 10.70
CA ALA A 34 -6.84 -8.22 9.70
C ALA A 34 -7.28 -6.76 9.95
N PHE A 35 -7.44 -6.39 11.23
CA PHE A 35 -7.80 -5.03 11.63
C PHE A 35 -6.76 -3.99 11.20
N HIS A 36 -5.47 -4.27 11.44
CA HIS A 36 -4.37 -3.39 11.01
C HIS A 36 -4.41 -3.14 9.51
N ARG A 37 -4.55 -4.20 8.70
CA ARG A 37 -4.61 -4.08 7.24
C ARG A 37 -5.79 -3.24 6.77
N ALA A 38 -6.95 -3.42 7.38
CA ALA A 38 -8.17 -2.72 7.01
C ALA A 38 -8.21 -1.25 7.48
N HIS A 39 -7.44 -0.88 8.51
CA HIS A 39 -7.52 0.45 9.12
C HIS A 39 -6.23 1.27 8.97
N GLN A 40 -5.16 0.87 9.67
CA GLN A 40 -3.93 1.66 9.75
C GLN A 40 -3.17 1.65 8.41
N ALA A 41 -3.06 0.48 7.79
CA ALA A 41 -2.43 0.37 6.47
C ALA A 41 -3.27 1.04 5.38
N LEU A 42 -4.61 0.90 5.44
CA LEU A 42 -5.51 1.55 4.49
C LEU A 42 -5.46 3.08 4.56
N LEU A 43 -5.43 3.66 5.76
CA LEU A 43 -5.30 5.12 5.91
C LEU A 43 -3.97 5.62 5.35
N THR A 44 -2.89 4.90 5.65
CA THR A 44 -1.55 5.19 5.15
C THR A 44 -1.51 5.16 3.61
N ASP A 45 -2.07 4.11 2.99
CA ASP A 45 -2.19 3.99 1.54
C ASP A 45 -2.99 5.16 0.93
N ARG A 46 -4.09 5.57 1.55
CA ARG A 46 -4.90 6.70 1.08
C ARG A 46 -4.17 8.05 1.13
N VAL A 47 -3.34 8.27 2.15
CA VAL A 47 -2.52 9.50 2.26
C VAL A 47 -1.45 9.49 1.17
N LEU A 48 -0.72 8.39 1.02
CA LEU A 48 0.30 8.23 -0.02
C LEU A 48 -0.29 8.38 -1.43
N ASN A 49 -1.49 7.86 -1.67
CA ASN A 49 -2.20 8.00 -2.95
C ASN A 49 -2.65 9.45 -3.24
N ARG A 50 -2.85 10.28 -2.20
CA ARG A 50 -3.25 11.68 -2.38
C ARG A 50 -2.07 12.64 -2.52
N GLN A 51 -1.03 12.44 -1.71
CA GLN A 51 0.04 13.43 -1.54
C GLN A 51 1.40 12.93 -2.06
N GLY A 52 1.58 11.63 -2.27
CA GLY A 52 2.89 11.04 -2.51
C GLY A 52 3.83 11.23 -1.32
N GLY A 53 5.11 10.90 -1.51
CA GLY A 53 6.17 11.19 -0.53
C GLY A 53 6.35 10.15 0.57
N ARG A 54 7.24 10.45 1.53
CA ARG A 54 7.55 9.57 2.65
C ARG A 54 6.62 9.90 3.82
N LEU A 55 6.10 8.87 4.47
CA LEU A 55 5.35 9.04 5.72
C LEU A 55 6.18 9.86 6.72
N GLY A 56 5.63 10.97 7.21
CA GLY A 56 6.30 11.86 8.17
C GLY A 56 7.00 13.10 7.58
N ASP A 57 6.93 13.32 6.27
CA ASP A 57 7.36 14.60 5.65
C ASP A 57 6.20 15.63 5.57
N LEU A 58 5.09 15.38 6.28
CA LEU A 58 3.92 16.26 6.43
C LEU A 58 4.06 17.23 7.61
#